data_AF-A0A9P9WN60-F1
#
_entry.id   AF-A0A9P9WN60-F1
#
_cell.length_a   1.000
_cell.length_b   1.000
_cell.length_c   1.000
_cell.angle_alpha   90.00
_cell.angle_beta   90.00
_cell.angle_gamma   90.00
#
_symmetry.space_group_name_H-M   'P 1'
#
loop_
_entity.id
_entity.type
_entity.pdbx_description
1 polymer ?
#
loop_
_entity_poly.entity_id
_entity_poly.type
_entity_poly.pdbx_seq_one_letter_code
_entity_poly.pdbx_strand_id
1 'polypeptide(L)'
;MVEFIFRTSSTLSLAQGQNIALTMIEHPDAAILKRICDHDHAFASLTMDYHFHTFFTLACEQTPERIAPVLHVLLDYDADVADGWGGNAGALYAAIIGVNQGHVGAAINRGDEEILALLLSSGKVRFEAAVAEDHVEQAEQTGVKAIIALVRDWAEKKSKADGDTQRLWSRRWRKLLCFR
;
A
#
# COMPACT_ATOMS: atom_id res chain seq x y z
N MET A 1 13.49 -18.99 24.76
CA MET A 1 14.71 -18.15 24.72
C MET A 1 14.39 -16.66 24.87
N VAL A 2 13.52 -16.07 24.03
CA VAL A 2 13.10 -14.65 24.15
C VAL A 2 12.59 -14.27 25.55
N GLU A 3 11.71 -15.09 26.13
CA GLU A 3 11.19 -14.88 27.49
C GLU A 3 12.27 -14.92 28.57
N PHE A 4 13.30 -15.77 28.38
CA PHE A 4 14.41 -15.82 29.32
C PHE A 4 15.20 -14.50 29.29
N ILE A 5 15.46 -13.96 28.09
CA ILE A 5 16.20 -12.70 27.90
C ILE A 5 15.46 -11.54 28.58
N PHE A 6 14.15 -11.40 28.35
CA PHE A 6 13.36 -10.32 28.97
C PHE A 6 13.24 -10.45 30.48
N ARG A 7 13.15 -11.68 31.01
CA ARG A 7 13.18 -11.90 32.47
C ARG A 7 14.53 -11.54 33.09
N THR A 8 15.64 -11.80 32.39
CA THR A 8 16.98 -11.48 32.91
C THR A 8 17.41 -10.03 32.69
N SER A 9 16.78 -9.35 31.73
CA SER A 9 17.14 -8.00 31.30
C SER A 9 15.90 -7.11 31.24
N SER A 10 15.26 -6.89 32.38
CA SER A 10 13.99 -6.14 32.48
C SER A 10 14.08 -4.67 32.05
N THR A 11 15.28 -4.10 32.00
CA THR A 11 15.53 -2.72 31.55
C THR A 11 16.02 -2.63 30.11
N LEU A 12 16.02 -3.74 29.37
CA LEU A 12 16.41 -3.74 27.95
C LEU A 12 15.39 -2.91 27.17
N SER A 13 15.82 -1.76 26.67
CA SER A 13 15.02 -0.94 25.76
C SER A 13 15.11 -1.49 24.34
N LEU A 14 13.97 -1.51 23.65
CA LEU A 14 13.89 -1.89 22.24
C LEU A 14 13.76 -0.66 21.32
N ALA A 15 14.17 0.53 21.79
CA ALA A 15 14.11 1.77 21.01
C ALA A 15 14.96 1.73 19.72
N GLN A 16 15.92 0.81 19.61
CA GLN A 16 16.69 0.52 18.39
C GLN A 16 16.30 -0.83 17.76
N GLY A 17 15.06 -1.26 18.01
CA GLY A 17 14.53 -2.57 17.62
C GLY A 17 14.23 -2.74 16.14
N GLN A 18 14.72 -1.86 15.27
CA GLN A 18 14.43 -1.85 13.83
C GLN A 18 14.78 -3.19 13.17
N ASN A 19 15.94 -3.77 13.49
CA ASN A 19 16.33 -5.08 12.98
C ASN A 19 15.39 -6.20 13.47
N ILE A 20 14.87 -6.09 14.70
CA ILE A 20 13.91 -7.05 15.25
C ILE A 20 12.58 -6.92 14.50
N ALA A 21 12.09 -5.69 14.28
CA ALA A 21 10.88 -5.44 13.51
C ALA A 21 11.01 -5.95 12.07
N LEU A 22 12.13 -5.69 11.38
CA LEU A 22 12.40 -6.26 10.05
C LEU A 22 12.40 -7.79 10.07
N THR A 23 13.03 -8.41 11.06
CA THR A 23 13.01 -9.87 11.23
C THR A 23 11.58 -10.39 11.43
N MET A 24 10.71 -9.66 12.14
CA MET A 24 9.30 -10.03 12.31
C MET A 24 8.47 -9.89 11.04
N ILE A 25 8.82 -8.98 10.13
CA ILE A 25 8.22 -8.90 8.80
C ILE A 25 8.69 -10.08 7.93
N GLU A 26 9.98 -10.42 8.01
CA GLU A 26 10.59 -11.53 7.27
C GLU A 26 10.12 -12.91 7.78
N HIS A 27 9.89 -13.04 9.08
CA HIS A 27 9.48 -14.27 9.75
C HIS A 27 8.36 -13.98 10.76
N PRO A 28 7.11 -13.80 10.28
CA PRO A 28 5.98 -13.45 11.13
C PRO A 28 5.71 -14.53 12.19
N ASP A 29 5.87 -14.16 13.46
CA ASP A 29 5.51 -15.01 14.60
C ASP A 29 4.78 -14.16 15.64
N ALA A 30 3.46 -14.31 15.67
CA ALA A 30 2.58 -13.56 16.57
C ALA A 30 2.90 -13.83 18.05
N ALA A 31 3.32 -15.04 18.41
CA ALA A 31 3.61 -15.39 19.79
C ALA A 31 4.92 -14.75 20.28
N ILE A 32 5.93 -14.66 19.42
CA ILE A 32 7.17 -13.94 19.71
C ILE A 32 6.89 -12.44 19.79
N LEU A 33 6.18 -11.87 18.80
CA LEU A 33 5.86 -10.45 18.79
C LEU A 33 5.06 -10.03 20.02
N LYS A 34 4.05 -10.81 20.41
CA LYS A 34 3.27 -10.53 21.62
C LYS A 34 4.17 -10.41 22.86
N ARG A 35 5.14 -11.32 23.02
CA ARG A 35 6.08 -11.29 24.15
C ARG A 35 7.00 -10.07 24.11
N ILE A 36 7.36 -9.61 22.92
CA ILE A 36 8.14 -8.39 22.73
C ILE A 36 7.32 -7.17 23.18
N CYS A 37 6.07 -7.07 22.72
CA CYS A 37 5.18 -5.96 23.09
C CYS A 37 4.73 -6.01 24.55
N ASP A 38 4.61 -7.21 25.16
CA ASP A 38 4.40 -7.38 26.61
C ASP A 38 5.58 -6.80 27.44
N HIS A 39 6.80 -6.83 26.88
CA HIS A 39 7.99 -6.28 27.52
C HIS A 39 8.17 -4.77 27.26
N ASP A 40 7.94 -4.33 26.02
CA ASP A 40 8.02 -2.92 25.61
C ASP A 40 6.85 -2.58 24.67
N HIS A 41 5.79 -2.00 25.23
CA HIS A 41 4.57 -1.66 24.49
C HIS A 41 4.82 -0.67 23.34
N ALA A 42 5.83 0.20 23.48
CA ALA A 42 6.17 1.19 22.45
C ALA A 42 6.74 0.55 21.18
N PHE A 43 7.14 -0.73 21.24
CA PHE A 43 7.64 -1.47 20.09
C PHE A 43 6.60 -1.59 18.96
N ALA A 44 5.31 -1.64 19.28
CA ALA A 44 4.24 -1.72 18.28
C ALA A 44 4.19 -0.50 17.34
N SER A 45 4.61 0.67 17.84
CA SER A 45 4.65 1.95 17.11
C SER A 45 6.08 2.38 16.77
N LEU A 46 7.00 1.43 16.65
CA LEU A 46 8.41 1.72 16.37
C LEU A 46 8.56 2.41 15.01
N THR A 47 9.23 3.57 14.99
CA THR A 47 9.65 4.23 13.75
C THR A 47 10.83 3.49 13.12
N MET A 48 10.67 3.12 11.86
CA MET A 48 11.59 2.26 11.12
C MET A 48 12.64 3.04 10.34
N ASP A 49 12.27 4.20 9.77
CA ASP A 49 13.18 5.01 8.98
C ASP A 49 12.85 6.52 8.98
N TYR A 50 13.71 7.29 8.29
CA TYR A 50 13.56 8.73 8.12
C TYR A 50 12.42 9.13 7.17
N HIS A 51 11.77 8.16 6.52
CA HIS A 51 10.59 8.38 5.69
C HIS A 51 9.30 8.18 6.47
N PHE A 52 9.39 8.10 7.81
CA PHE A 52 8.27 7.89 8.71
C PHE A 52 7.57 6.55 8.47
N HIS A 53 8.26 5.54 7.93
CA HIS A 53 7.70 4.19 8.03
C HIS A 53 7.68 3.78 9.49
N THR A 54 6.56 3.22 9.94
CA THR A 54 6.46 2.52 11.21
C THR A 54 6.53 1.02 10.97
N PHE A 55 6.74 0.25 12.03
CA PHE A 55 6.64 -1.20 11.94
C PHE A 55 5.25 -1.60 11.40
N PHE A 56 4.20 -0.93 11.84
CA PHE A 56 2.84 -1.15 11.35
C PHE A 56 2.67 -0.86 9.86
N THR A 57 3.20 0.25 9.34
CA THR A 57 3.10 0.55 7.91
C THR A 57 3.86 -0.47 7.06
N LEU A 58 5.07 -0.86 7.46
CA LEU A 58 5.83 -1.88 6.72
C LEU A 58 5.17 -3.28 6.78
N ALA A 59 4.52 -3.60 7.89
CA ALA A 59 3.71 -4.81 7.97
C ALA A 59 2.54 -4.75 6.98
N CYS A 60 1.85 -3.62 6.89
CA CYS A 60 0.76 -3.43 5.93
C CYS A 60 1.20 -3.61 4.47
N GLU A 61 2.48 -3.38 4.14
CA GLU A 61 3.00 -3.58 2.79
C GLU A 61 3.09 -5.05 2.35
N GLN A 62 3.01 -6.00 3.28
CA GLN A 62 3.12 -7.43 2.99
C GLN A 62 1.80 -8.03 2.49
N THR A 63 1.86 -9.24 1.93
CA THR A 63 0.64 -9.95 1.54
C THR A 63 -0.21 -10.32 2.77
N PRO A 64 -1.55 -10.21 2.70
CA PRO A 64 -2.44 -10.44 3.85
C PRO A 64 -2.24 -11.81 4.51
N GLU A 65 -2.03 -12.86 3.72
CA GLU A 65 -1.87 -14.25 4.20
C GLU A 65 -0.62 -14.39 5.07
N ARG A 66 0.41 -13.60 4.80
CA ARG A 66 1.70 -13.66 5.48
C ARG A 66 1.69 -12.85 6.77
N ILE A 67 1.07 -11.67 6.75
CA ILE A 67 1.25 -10.68 7.82
C ILE A 67 0.06 -10.54 8.77
N ALA A 68 -1.12 -11.09 8.43
CA ALA A 68 -2.32 -10.99 9.28
C ALA A 68 -2.08 -11.34 10.77
N PRO A 69 -1.32 -12.40 11.14
CA PRO A 69 -1.05 -12.70 12.55
C PRO A 69 -0.26 -11.61 13.27
N VAL A 70 0.65 -10.93 12.56
CA VAL A 70 1.44 -9.82 13.11
C VAL A 70 0.60 -8.55 13.21
N LEU A 71 -0.23 -8.25 12.20
CA LEU A 71 -1.11 -7.08 12.22
C LEU A 71 -2.08 -7.08 13.40
N HIS A 72 -2.68 -8.23 13.72
CA HIS A 72 -3.57 -8.34 14.87
C HIS A 72 -2.85 -8.01 16.17
N VAL A 73 -1.63 -8.52 16.37
CA VAL A 73 -0.85 -8.21 17.57
C VAL A 73 -0.47 -6.73 17.60
N LEU A 74 -0.07 -6.13 16.48
CA LEU A 74 0.25 -4.69 16.48
C LEU A 74 -0.97 -3.84 16.86
N LEU A 75 -2.15 -4.18 16.35
CA LEU A 75 -3.40 -3.49 16.69
C LEU A 75 -3.82 -3.70 18.15
N ASP A 76 -3.62 -4.91 18.70
CA ASP A 76 -3.92 -5.21 20.11
C ASP A 76 -3.04 -4.40 21.09
N TYR A 77 -1.90 -3.88 20.62
CA TYR A 77 -0.97 -3.03 21.38
C TYR A 77 -0.97 -1.59 20.88
N ASP A 78 -2.11 -1.11 20.40
CA ASP A 78 -2.39 0.28 20.02
C ASP A 78 -1.40 0.87 18.99
N ALA A 79 -0.92 0.05 18.03
CA ALA A 79 -0.17 0.59 16.89
C ALA A 79 -1.01 1.64 16.16
N ASP A 80 -0.43 2.83 15.96
CA ASP A 80 -1.14 3.94 15.34
C ASP A 80 -1.27 3.71 13.83
N VAL A 81 -2.50 3.42 13.40
CA VAL A 81 -2.85 3.19 11.99
C VAL A 81 -2.77 4.46 11.14
N ALA A 82 -2.83 5.63 11.77
CA ALA A 82 -2.73 6.92 11.13
C ALA A 82 -1.28 7.40 11.02
N ASP A 83 -0.36 6.80 11.77
CA ASP A 83 1.05 7.13 11.77
C ASP A 83 1.75 6.66 10.47
N GLY A 84 2.79 7.41 10.12
CA GLY A 84 3.58 7.24 8.91
C GLY A 84 3.03 7.91 7.65
N TRP A 85 3.90 8.04 6.63
CA TRP A 85 3.62 8.61 5.30
C TRP A 85 2.88 9.97 5.30
N GLY A 86 3.16 10.85 6.26
CA GLY A 86 2.80 12.28 6.21
C GLY A 86 1.34 12.55 5.83
N GLY A 87 0.43 12.38 6.79
CA GLY A 87 -0.98 12.79 6.67
C GLY A 87 -1.97 11.66 6.93
N ASN A 88 -2.19 11.32 8.21
CA ASN A 88 -3.30 10.55 8.80
C ASN A 88 -3.81 9.28 8.06
N ALA A 89 -3.04 8.70 7.14
CA ALA A 89 -3.46 7.58 6.31
C ALA A 89 -2.32 6.61 6.01
N GLY A 90 -1.27 6.61 6.83
CA GLY A 90 -0.03 5.88 6.55
C GLY A 90 -0.25 4.38 6.34
N ALA A 91 -0.97 3.71 7.23
CA ALA A 91 -1.20 2.28 7.12
C ALA A 91 -2.12 1.89 5.96
N LEU A 92 -3.19 2.65 5.73
CA LEU A 92 -4.08 2.42 4.59
C LEU A 92 -3.32 2.59 3.28
N TYR A 93 -2.48 3.62 3.19
CA TYR A 93 -1.68 3.87 2.01
C TYR A 93 -0.63 2.76 1.84
N ALA A 94 0.06 2.35 2.90
CA ALA A 94 1.02 1.25 2.85
C ALA A 94 0.38 -0.11 2.45
N ALA A 95 -0.82 -0.42 2.95
CA ALA A 95 -1.60 -1.59 2.55
C ALA A 95 -1.95 -1.60 1.05
N ILE A 96 -2.12 -0.40 0.49
CA ILE A 96 -2.39 -0.22 -0.94
C ILE A 96 -1.07 -0.19 -1.76
N ILE A 97 0.04 0.34 -1.21
CA ILE A 97 1.33 0.57 -1.90
C ILE A 97 2.26 -0.64 -1.92
N GLY A 98 2.42 -1.34 -0.79
CA GLY A 98 3.44 -2.40 -0.62
C GLY A 98 3.35 -3.57 -1.60
N VAL A 99 2.31 -3.52 -2.41
CA VAL A 99 1.92 -4.42 -3.46
C VAL A 99 2.68 -4.23 -4.80
N ASN A 100 3.32 -3.08 -5.06
CA ASN A 100 4.39 -2.80 -6.06
C ASN A 100 4.31 -1.35 -6.59
N GLN A 101 5.46 -0.81 -7.00
CA GLN A 101 5.57 0.45 -7.73
C GLN A 101 4.63 0.48 -8.95
N GLY A 102 3.77 1.51 -9.01
CA GLY A 102 2.72 1.67 -10.02
C GLY A 102 1.34 1.29 -9.49
N HIS A 103 0.81 2.11 -8.56
CA HIS A 103 -0.43 1.85 -7.80
C HIS A 103 -1.61 1.38 -8.66
N VAL A 104 -1.81 2.04 -9.81
CA VAL A 104 -2.90 1.74 -10.74
C VAL A 104 -2.60 0.48 -11.55
N GLY A 105 -1.37 0.32 -12.04
CA GLY A 105 -0.95 -0.87 -12.80
C GLY A 105 -0.99 -2.16 -11.97
N ALA A 106 -0.60 -2.10 -10.70
CA ALA A 106 -0.67 -3.24 -9.80
C ALA A 106 -2.12 -3.66 -9.52
N ALA A 107 -3.01 -2.70 -9.22
CA ALA A 107 -4.43 -2.96 -9.02
C ALA A 107 -5.11 -3.52 -10.30
N ILE A 108 -4.73 -3.00 -11.47
CA ILE A 108 -5.16 -3.53 -12.77
C ILE A 108 -4.74 -5.00 -12.90
N ASN A 109 -3.45 -5.30 -12.76
CA ASN A 109 -2.92 -6.66 -12.95
C ASN A 109 -3.55 -7.69 -12.00
N ARG A 110 -3.93 -7.27 -10.80
CA ARG A 110 -4.53 -8.15 -9.79
C ARG A 110 -6.01 -8.41 -10.01
N GLY A 111 -6.69 -7.58 -10.81
CA GLY A 111 -8.13 -7.69 -10.93
C GLY A 111 -8.92 -6.98 -9.81
N ASP A 112 -8.26 -6.14 -9.00
CA ASP A 112 -8.85 -5.56 -7.78
C ASP A 112 -9.68 -4.32 -8.10
N GLU A 113 -10.92 -4.53 -8.56
CA GLU A 113 -11.85 -3.47 -8.98
C GLU A 113 -12.07 -2.39 -7.90
N GLU A 114 -12.28 -2.79 -6.65
CA GLU A 114 -12.57 -1.87 -5.55
C GLU A 114 -11.37 -0.97 -5.21
N ILE A 115 -10.18 -1.56 -5.13
CA ILE A 115 -8.93 -0.83 -4.85
C ILE A 115 -8.64 0.12 -6.01
N LEU A 116 -8.81 -0.35 -7.26
CA LEU A 116 -8.62 0.47 -8.44
C LEU A 116 -9.59 1.66 -8.46
N ALA A 117 -10.88 1.45 -8.19
CA ALA A 117 -11.87 2.52 -8.11
C ALA A 117 -11.49 3.56 -7.04
N LEU A 118 -11.07 3.11 -5.86
CA LEU A 118 -10.64 3.96 -4.77
C LEU A 118 -9.42 4.79 -5.16
N LEU A 119 -8.39 4.17 -5.74
CA LEU A 119 -7.18 4.83 -6.23
C LEU A 119 -7.52 5.93 -7.26
N LEU A 120 -8.32 5.60 -8.28
CA LEU A 120 -8.68 6.53 -9.35
C LEU A 120 -9.57 7.70 -8.84
N SER A 121 -10.43 7.45 -7.84
CA SER A 121 -11.28 8.48 -7.23
C SER A 121 -10.56 9.41 -6.24
N SER A 122 -9.41 9.00 -5.70
CA SER A 122 -8.69 9.72 -4.63
C SER A 122 -8.19 11.11 -5.03
N GLY A 123 -8.16 11.41 -6.33
CA GLY A 123 -7.61 12.65 -6.87
C GLY A 123 -6.08 12.73 -6.83
N LYS A 124 -5.41 11.81 -6.12
CA LYS A 124 -3.95 11.77 -5.94
C LYS A 124 -3.19 11.19 -7.13
N VAL A 125 -3.86 10.42 -7.97
CA VAL A 125 -3.23 9.86 -9.19
C VAL A 125 -2.97 11.01 -10.16
N ARG A 126 -1.69 11.35 -10.33
CA ARG A 126 -1.25 12.34 -11.32
C ARG A 126 -1.62 11.85 -12.71
N PHE A 127 -2.20 12.75 -13.50
CA PHE A 127 -2.50 12.45 -14.88
C PHE A 127 -1.30 12.85 -15.75
N GLU A 128 -0.75 11.86 -16.45
CA GLU A 128 0.22 12.04 -17.53
C GLU A 128 -0.24 11.20 -18.71
N ALA A 129 -0.22 11.78 -19.92
CA ALA A 129 -0.89 11.16 -21.05
C ALA A 129 -0.35 9.76 -21.40
N ALA A 130 0.97 9.59 -21.36
CA ALA A 130 1.62 8.31 -21.61
C ALA A 130 1.27 7.28 -20.53
N VAL A 131 1.30 7.67 -19.26
CA VAL A 131 0.97 6.79 -18.12
C VAL A 131 -0.48 6.33 -18.17
N ALA A 132 -1.41 7.21 -18.54
CA ALA A 132 -2.81 6.86 -18.69
C ALA A 132 -3.04 5.91 -19.89
N GLU A 133 -2.29 6.05 -20.98
CA GLU A 133 -2.32 5.12 -22.12
C GLU A 133 -1.81 3.74 -21.70
N ASP A 134 -0.68 3.67 -20.99
CA ASP A 134 -0.11 2.42 -20.47
C ASP A 134 -1.10 1.70 -19.54
N HIS A 135 -1.77 2.42 -18.64
CA HIS A 135 -2.79 1.82 -17.76
C HIS A 135 -4.00 1.30 -18.52
N VAL A 136 -4.44 1.96 -19.60
CA VAL A 136 -5.53 1.45 -20.44
C VAL A 136 -5.11 0.16 -21.13
N GLU A 137 -3.92 0.15 -21.75
CA GLU A 137 -3.41 -1.03 -22.44
C GLU A 137 -3.30 -2.21 -21.46
N GLN A 138 -2.75 -1.95 -20.27
CA GLN A 138 -2.63 -2.93 -19.21
C GLN A 138 -4.01 -3.46 -18.77
N ALA A 139 -5.01 -2.58 -18.64
CA ALA A 139 -6.38 -2.96 -18.30
C ALA A 139 -7.01 -3.85 -19.36
N GLU A 140 -6.80 -3.55 -20.64
CA GLU A 140 -7.28 -4.36 -21.76
C GLU A 140 -6.67 -5.77 -21.75
N GLN A 141 -5.38 -5.89 -21.41
CA GLN A 141 -4.69 -7.18 -21.30
C GLN A 141 -5.29 -8.09 -20.21
N THR A 142 -5.92 -7.54 -19.17
CA THR A 142 -6.61 -8.34 -18.14
C THR A 142 -7.87 -9.02 -18.65
N GLY A 143 -8.55 -8.45 -19.66
CA GLY A 143 -9.87 -8.88 -20.11
C GLY A 143 -11.02 -8.59 -19.13
N VAL A 144 -10.76 -7.97 -17.98
CA VAL A 144 -11.78 -7.68 -16.95
C VAL A 144 -12.54 -6.41 -17.34
N LYS A 145 -13.79 -6.58 -17.82
CA LYS A 145 -14.61 -5.47 -18.35
C LYS A 145 -14.78 -4.30 -17.38
N ALA A 146 -14.95 -4.59 -16.09
CA ALA A 146 -15.13 -3.55 -15.07
C ALA A 146 -13.88 -2.68 -14.90
N ILE A 147 -12.70 -3.30 -14.84
CA ILE A 147 -11.41 -2.61 -14.77
C ILE A 147 -11.17 -1.76 -16.00
N ILE A 148 -11.42 -2.32 -17.20
CA ILE A 148 -11.30 -1.57 -18.46
C ILE A 148 -12.20 -0.33 -18.44
N ALA A 149 -13.44 -0.47 -17.97
CA ALA A 149 -14.39 0.64 -17.89
C ALA A 149 -13.91 1.72 -16.90
N LEU A 150 -13.43 1.32 -15.70
CA LEU A 150 -12.93 2.23 -14.67
C LEU A 150 -11.74 3.06 -15.17
N VAL A 151 -10.74 2.40 -15.75
CA VAL A 151 -9.51 3.10 -16.21
C VAL A 151 -9.82 4.04 -17.38
N ARG A 152 -10.67 3.62 -18.33
CA ARG A 152 -11.09 4.47 -19.45
C ARG A 152 -11.88 5.69 -18.99
N ASP A 153 -12.84 5.53 -18.08
CA ASP A 153 -13.64 6.63 -17.54
C ASP A 153 -12.77 7.64 -16.77
N TRP A 154 -11.83 7.16 -15.95
CA TRP A 154 -10.86 8.02 -15.26
C TRP A 154 -10.00 8.81 -16.25
N ALA A 155 -9.43 8.14 -17.26
CA ALA A 155 -8.58 8.77 -18.26
C ALA A 155 -9.33 9.85 -19.06
N GLU A 156 -10.58 9.58 -19.46
CA GLU A 156 -11.41 10.56 -20.15
C GLU A 156 -11.74 11.78 -19.28
N LYS A 157 -12.12 11.55 -18.01
CA LYS A 157 -12.42 12.62 -17.06
C LYS A 157 -11.22 13.53 -16.82
N LYS A 158 -10.03 12.96 -16.61
CA LYS A 158 -8.81 13.73 -16.38
C LYS A 158 -8.34 14.47 -17.63
N SER A 159 -8.44 13.86 -18.82
CA SER A 159 -8.09 14.52 -20.09
C SER A 159 -8.94 15.77 -20.36
N LYS A 160 -10.23 15.74 -20.03
CA LYS A 160 -11.13 16.91 -20.16
C LYS A 160 -10.78 18.03 -19.18
N ALA A 161 -10.31 17.69 -17.98
CA ALA A 161 -9.94 18.66 -16.96
C ALA A 161 -8.60 19.37 -17.27
N ASP A 162 -7.71 18.72 -18.02
CA ASP A 162 -6.33 19.18 -18.23
C ASP A 162 -6.12 20.06 -19.50
N GLY A 163 -7.19 20.40 -20.22
CA GLY A 163 -7.28 21.49 -21.23
C GLY A 163 -6.34 21.42 -22.46
N ASP A 164 -5.03 21.41 -22.25
CA ASP A 164 -3.97 21.41 -23.26
C ASP A 164 -3.71 20.02 -23.87
N THR A 165 -3.97 18.93 -23.14
CA THR A 165 -3.77 17.54 -23.60
C THR A 165 -4.87 17.06 -24.57
N GLN A 166 -6.02 17.74 -24.62
CA GLN A 166 -7.20 17.33 -25.40
C GLN A 166 -6.92 17.15 -26.91
N ARG A 167 -5.95 17.89 -27.47
CA ARG A 167 -5.57 17.82 -28.89
C ARG A 167 -4.80 16.55 -29.26
N LEU A 168 -3.92 16.06 -28.39
CA LEU A 168 -3.16 14.81 -28.60
C LEU A 168 -4.05 13.58 -28.41
N TRP A 169 -4.97 13.65 -27.45
CA TRP A 169 -5.88 12.56 -27.08
C TRP A 169 -6.93 12.22 -28.15
N SER A 170 -7.47 13.20 -28.87
CA SER A 170 -8.60 13.00 -29.81
C SER A 170 -8.26 12.26 -31.12
N ARG A 171 -6.97 12.13 -31.49
CA ARG A 171 -6.55 11.51 -32.75
C ARG A 171 -6.24 10.01 -32.62
N ARG A 172 -5.66 9.58 -31.49
CA ARG A 172 -5.24 8.18 -31.28
C ARG A 172 -6.41 7.30 -30.79
N TRP A 173 -7.28 7.83 -29.93
CA TRP A 173 -8.44 7.10 -29.39
C TRP A 173 -9.61 6.93 -30.36
N ARG A 174 -9.74 7.79 -31.38
CA ARG A 174 -10.69 7.54 -32.48
C ARG A 174 -10.40 6.21 -33.21
N LYS A 175 -9.19 5.66 -33.12
CA LYS A 175 -8.89 4.32 -33.63
C LYS A 175 -9.24 3.22 -32.64
N LEU A 176 -9.06 3.44 -31.33
CA LEU A 176 -9.29 2.43 -30.28
C LEU A 176 -10.78 2.28 -29.90
N LEU A 177 -11.56 3.37 -29.91
CA LEU A 177 -13.00 3.35 -29.64
C LEU A 177 -13.86 2.91 -30.84
N CYS A 178 -13.24 2.74 -32.01
CA CYS A 178 -13.93 2.28 -33.23
C CYS A 178 -13.87 0.76 -33.44
N PHE A 179 -13.27 -0.02 -32.53
CA PHE A 179 -13.46 -1.47 -32.49
C PHE A 179 -14.69 -1.77 -31.64
N ARG A 180 -15.80 -2.02 -32.34
CA ARG A 180 -17.10 -2.41 -31.80
C ARG A 180 -17.36 -3.87 -32.11
#